data_AF-A0A1S9CSF5-F1
#
_entry.id   AF-A0A1S9CSF5-F1
#
_cell.length_a   1.000
_cell.length_b   1.000
_cell.length_c   1.000
_cell.angle_alpha   90.00
_cell.angle_beta   90.00
_cell.angle_gamma   90.00
#
_symmetry.space_group_name_H-M   'P 1'
#
loop_
_entity.id
_entity.type
_entity.pdbx_description
1 polymer ?
#
loop_
_entity_poly.entity_id
_entity_poly.type
_entity_poly.pdbx_seq_one_letter_code
_entity_poly.pdbx_strand_id
1 'polypeptide(L)'
;MIKDVDFIKNKKFATVLGIGGSIRTIKKMCAKKYGITEQYFEYERLSEILKFVRDNKKQGSDLILKVAPERVHTAVPGMIIMNEIAKYVKAEKIIVSNFGIREGYLYNKIKGE
;
A
#
# COMPACT_ATOMS: atom_id res chain seq x y z
N MET A 1 2.61 4.95 19.10
CA MET A 1 3.14 4.11 17.99
C MET A 1 2.06 3.08 17.59
N ILE A 2 2.17 2.38 16.45
CA ILE A 2 1.14 1.40 16.04
C ILE A 2 0.87 0.30 17.09
N LYS A 3 1.89 -0.04 17.88
CA LYS A 3 1.81 -0.97 19.01
C LYS A 3 0.91 -0.52 20.16
N ASP A 4 0.53 0.75 20.21
CA ASP A 4 -0.27 1.35 21.27
C ASP A 4 -1.75 1.51 20.85
N VAL A 5 -2.11 1.10 19.64
CA VAL A 5 -3.48 1.21 19.12
C VAL A 5 -4.29 0.00 19.56
N ASP A 6 -5.30 0.19 20.41
CA ASP A 6 -6.04 -0.89 21.08
C ASP A 6 -6.60 -1.98 20.15
N PHE A 7 -7.14 -1.60 19.00
CA PHE A 7 -7.71 -2.58 18.07
C PHE A 7 -6.65 -3.32 17.22
N ILE A 8 -5.40 -2.86 17.23
CA ILE A 8 -4.27 -3.44 16.48
C ILE A 8 -3.27 -4.15 17.40
N LYS A 9 -3.10 -3.67 18.63
CA LYS A 9 -2.13 -4.18 19.61
C LYS A 9 -2.32 -5.67 19.84
N ASN A 10 -1.22 -6.42 19.73
CA ASN A 10 -1.18 -7.88 19.89
C ASN A 10 -2.08 -8.69 18.94
N LYS A 11 -2.61 -8.06 17.87
CA LYS A 11 -3.43 -8.75 16.87
C LYS A 11 -2.63 -9.10 15.62
N LYS A 12 -3.07 -10.16 14.95
CA LYS A 12 -2.59 -10.57 13.63
C LYS A 12 -3.72 -10.40 12.62
N PHE A 13 -3.37 -9.90 11.44
CA PHE A 13 -4.30 -9.74 10.33
C PHE A 13 -3.64 -10.30 9.07
N ALA A 14 -4.04 -11.51 8.66
CA ALA A 14 -3.46 -12.17 7.48
C ALA A 14 -3.69 -11.37 6.20
N THR A 15 -4.77 -10.58 6.13
CA THR A 15 -5.09 -9.70 5.01
C THR A 15 -5.27 -8.26 5.47
N VAL A 16 -4.64 -7.33 4.77
CA VAL A 16 -4.81 -5.88 4.95
C VAL A 16 -5.51 -5.30 3.73
N LEU A 17 -6.59 -4.56 3.94
CA LEU A 17 -7.24 -3.74 2.92
C LEU A 17 -6.68 -2.32 2.97
N GLY A 18 -5.94 -1.92 1.95
CA GLY A 18 -5.44 -0.57 1.80
C GLY A 18 -6.34 0.29 0.91
N ILE A 19 -6.52 1.54 1.33
CA ILE A 19 -7.15 2.59 0.51
C ILE A 19 -6.20 3.78 0.35
N GLY A 20 -6.43 4.61 -0.67
CA GLY A 20 -5.71 5.87 -0.83
C GLY A 20 -4.54 5.82 -1.82
N GLY A 21 -3.91 6.98 -2.03
CA GLY A 21 -2.89 7.17 -3.06
C GLY A 21 -1.64 6.31 -2.87
N SER A 22 -1.10 6.26 -1.63
CA SER A 22 0.14 5.55 -1.35
C SER A 22 0.07 4.08 -1.72
N ILE A 23 -0.95 3.36 -1.25
CA ILE A 23 -1.10 1.93 -1.53
C ILE A 23 -1.40 1.66 -3.01
N ARG A 24 -2.14 2.57 -3.68
CA ARG A 24 -2.36 2.50 -5.12
C ARG A 24 -1.08 2.70 -5.92
N THR A 25 -0.19 3.60 -5.48
CA THR A 25 1.15 3.77 -6.09
C THR A 25 1.98 2.51 -5.89
N ILE A 26 2.02 1.94 -4.69
CA ILE A 26 2.72 0.67 -4.39
C ILE A 26 2.22 -0.43 -5.33
N LYS A 27 0.90 -0.59 -5.46
CA LYS A 27 0.30 -1.57 -6.38
C LYS A 27 0.78 -1.35 -7.82
N LYS A 28 0.73 -0.11 -8.32
CA LYS A 28 1.18 0.20 -9.69
C LYS A 28 2.66 -0.13 -9.88
N MET A 29 3.50 0.15 -8.89
CA MET A 29 4.92 -0.21 -8.93
C MET A 29 5.11 -1.73 -8.97
N CYS A 30 4.42 -2.49 -8.10
CA CYS A 30 4.46 -3.95 -8.09
C CYS A 30 3.93 -4.54 -9.40
N ALA A 31 2.81 -4.04 -9.92
CA ALA A 31 2.25 -4.43 -11.21
C ALA A 31 3.26 -4.22 -12.34
N LYS A 32 3.92 -3.06 -12.36
CA LYS A 32 4.90 -2.72 -13.40
C LYS A 32 6.18 -3.54 -13.31
N LYS A 33 6.64 -3.87 -12.10
CA LYS A 33 7.92 -4.57 -11.87
C LYS A 33 7.77 -6.10 -11.93
N TYR A 34 6.65 -6.63 -11.46
CA TYR A 34 6.44 -8.07 -11.26
C TYR A 34 5.30 -8.65 -12.10
N GLY A 35 4.58 -7.83 -12.89
CA GLY A 35 3.49 -8.30 -13.74
C GLY A 35 2.19 -8.63 -13.00
N ILE A 36 2.01 -8.13 -11.77
CA ILE A 36 0.78 -8.36 -10.98
C ILE A 36 -0.40 -7.66 -11.64
N THR A 37 -1.48 -8.41 -11.88
CA THR A 37 -2.70 -7.89 -12.54
C THR A 37 -3.89 -7.82 -11.59
N GLU A 38 -3.82 -8.54 -10.48
CA GLU A 38 -4.84 -8.70 -9.47
C GLU A 38 -5.05 -7.41 -8.67
N GLN A 39 -6.13 -7.35 -7.89
CA GLN A 39 -6.38 -6.26 -6.93
C GLN A 39 -5.59 -6.41 -5.62
N TYR A 40 -4.68 -7.38 -5.54
CA TYR A 40 -3.88 -7.65 -4.36
C TYR A 40 -2.45 -8.02 -4.74
N PHE A 41 -1.57 -8.03 -3.74
CA PHE A 41 -0.22 -8.58 -3.83
C PHE A 41 0.20 -9.13 -2.46
N GLU A 42 1.11 -10.08 -2.45
CA GLU A 42 1.68 -10.63 -1.22
C GLU A 42 2.63 -9.62 -0.55
N TYR A 43 2.73 -9.66 0.79
CA TYR A 43 3.59 -8.81 1.60
C TYR A 43 5.06 -8.87 1.14
N GLU A 44 5.52 -10.04 0.69
CA GLU A 44 6.86 -10.24 0.15
C GLU A 44 7.12 -9.29 -1.01
N ARG A 45 6.14 -9.05 -1.89
CA ARG A 45 6.28 -8.12 -3.03
C ARG A 45 6.46 -6.68 -2.56
N LEU A 46 5.79 -6.28 -1.47
CA LEU A 46 6.00 -4.97 -0.83
C LEU A 46 7.42 -4.85 -0.28
N SER A 47 7.87 -5.85 0.48
CA SER A 47 9.22 -5.89 1.06
C SER A 47 10.30 -5.85 -0.03
N GLU A 48 10.15 -6.65 -1.08
CA GLU A 48 11.07 -6.69 -2.22
C GLU A 48 11.11 -5.37 -2.99
N ILE A 49 9.97 -4.74 -3.25
CA ILE A 49 9.96 -3.49 -4.00
C ILE A 49 10.55 -2.33 -3.17
N LEU A 50 10.36 -2.34 -1.85
CA LEU A 50 10.98 -1.39 -0.94
C LEU A 50 12.51 -1.58 -0.91
N LYS A 51 12.98 -2.83 -0.86
CA LYS A 51 14.41 -3.14 -0.98
C LYS A 51 14.96 -2.71 -2.35
N PHE A 52 14.22 -2.97 -3.42
CA PHE A 52 14.63 -2.57 -4.77
C PHE A 52 14.83 -1.05 -4.90
N VAL A 53 13.90 -0.22 -4.42
CA VAL A 53 14.05 1.25 -4.50
C VAL A 53 15.18 1.77 -3.62
N ARG A 54 15.49 1.08 -2.51
CA ARG A 54 16.63 1.40 -1.64
C ARG A 54 17.95 1.11 -2.34
N ASP A 55 18.09 -0.09 -2.89
CA ASP A 55 19.35 -0.60 -3.43
C ASP A 55 19.63 -0.06 -4.84
N ASN A 56 18.57 0.30 -5.60
CA ASN A 56 18.65 0.72 -7.00
C ASN A 56 18.04 2.11 -7.22
N LYS A 57 18.58 3.14 -6.55
CA LYS A 57 17.99 4.49 -6.49
C LYS A 57 17.51 5.04 -7.84
N LYS A 58 18.34 4.99 -8.89
CA LYS A 58 17.97 5.51 -10.22
C LYS A 58 16.76 4.77 -10.80
N GLN A 59 16.85 3.44 -10.88
CA GLN A 59 15.80 2.60 -11.45
C GLN A 59 14.51 2.65 -10.61
N GLY A 60 14.64 2.78 -9.29
CA GLY A 60 13.55 2.99 -8.36
C GLY A 60 12.84 4.32 -8.61
N SER A 61 13.59 5.42 -8.74
CA SER A 61 13.05 6.73 -9.12
C SER A 61 12.39 6.72 -10.50
N ASP A 62 13.02 6.10 -11.50
CA ASP A 62 12.47 5.95 -12.84
C ASP A 62 11.15 5.17 -12.81
N LEU A 63 11.07 4.12 -11.99
CA LEU A 63 9.84 3.36 -11.80
C LEU A 63 8.74 4.22 -11.17
N ILE A 64 9.04 5.01 -10.14
CA ILE A 64 8.07 5.92 -9.51
C ILE A 64 7.59 6.96 -10.53
N LEU A 65 8.52 7.62 -11.24
CA LEU A 65 8.20 8.62 -12.27
C LEU A 65 7.31 8.04 -13.38
N LYS A 66 7.51 6.77 -13.73
CA LYS A 66 6.71 6.09 -14.76
C LYS A 66 5.27 5.80 -14.32
N VAL A 67 5.01 5.57 -13.03
CA VAL A 67 3.69 5.12 -12.56
C VAL A 67 2.90 6.16 -11.77
N ALA A 68 3.59 7.10 -11.12
CA ALA A 68 3.04 8.15 -10.28
C ALA A 68 4.08 9.28 -10.11
N PRO A 69 4.38 10.07 -11.17
CA PRO A 69 5.41 11.11 -11.13
C PRO A 69 5.16 12.16 -10.05
N GLU A 70 3.89 12.48 -9.77
CA GLU A 70 3.49 13.39 -8.70
C GLU A 70 3.85 12.88 -7.29
N ARG A 71 4.23 11.61 -7.17
CA ARG A 71 4.59 10.94 -5.91
C ARG A 71 6.09 10.77 -5.71
N VAL A 72 6.95 11.32 -6.57
CA VAL A 72 8.41 11.10 -6.50
C VAL A 72 9.00 11.34 -5.09
N HIS A 73 8.53 12.36 -4.39
CA HIS A 73 9.00 12.71 -3.04
C HIS A 73 8.31 11.91 -1.92
N THR A 74 7.17 11.28 -2.19
CA THR A 74 6.28 10.72 -1.16
C THR A 74 6.04 9.21 -1.27
N ALA A 75 6.40 8.59 -2.40
CA ALA A 75 6.21 7.16 -2.62
C ALA A 75 6.99 6.31 -1.62
N VAL A 76 8.29 6.58 -1.44
CA VAL A 76 9.16 5.81 -0.55
C VAL A 76 8.72 5.91 0.92
N PRO A 77 8.45 7.11 1.50
CA PRO A 77 7.86 7.20 2.84
C PRO A 77 6.56 6.41 2.99
N GLY A 78 5.67 6.47 1.99
CA GLY A 78 4.43 5.69 2.00
C GLY A 78 4.65 4.17 1.99
N MET A 79 5.65 3.69 1.24
CA MET A 79 6.06 2.28 1.22
C MET A 79 6.59 1.82 2.57
N ILE A 80 7.42 2.63 3.22
CA ILE A 80 7.99 2.33 4.55
C ILE A 80 6.86 2.18 5.57
N ILE A 81 5.94 3.16 5.62
CA ILE A 81 4.81 3.12 6.55
C ILE A 81 3.98 1.85 6.31
N MET A 82 3.61 1.56 5.07
CA MET A 82 2.84 0.37 4.74
C MET A 82 3.58 -0.92 5.13
N ASN A 83 4.89 -0.99 4.86
CA ASN A 83 5.71 -2.16 5.18
C ASN A 83 5.76 -2.40 6.69
N GLU A 84 5.95 -1.36 7.49
CA GLU A 84 5.98 -1.49 8.95
C GLU A 84 4.62 -1.90 9.51
N ILE A 85 3.52 -1.36 8.98
CA ILE A 85 2.17 -1.77 9.37
C ILE A 85 1.94 -3.26 9.05
N ALA A 86 2.17 -3.66 7.80
CA ALA A 86 1.96 -5.03 7.33
C ALA A 86 2.82 -6.04 8.11
N LYS A 87 4.09 -5.70 8.35
CA LYS A 87 5.01 -6.51 9.14
C LYS A 87 4.53 -6.67 10.58
N TYR A 88 4.11 -5.57 11.22
CA TYR A 88 3.67 -5.59 12.62
C TYR A 88 2.47 -6.52 12.81
N VAL A 89 1.49 -6.45 11.90
CA VAL A 89 0.27 -7.28 11.98
C VAL A 89 0.44 -8.67 11.37
N LYS A 90 1.64 -9.03 10.88
CA LYS A 90 1.93 -10.29 10.18
C LYS A 90 0.98 -10.53 9.01
N ALA A 91 0.79 -9.51 8.18
CA ALA A 91 0.02 -9.63 6.95
C ALA A 91 0.77 -10.49 5.94
N GLU A 92 0.02 -11.36 5.28
CA GLU A 92 0.49 -12.16 4.14
C GLU A 92 0.02 -11.49 2.86
N LYS A 93 -1.23 -11.01 2.84
CA LYS A 93 -1.88 -10.44 1.65
C LYS A 93 -2.27 -8.98 1.83
N ILE A 94 -2.05 -8.18 0.79
CA ILE A 94 -2.45 -6.77 0.76
C ILE A 94 -3.42 -6.56 -0.40
N ILE A 95 -4.68 -6.24 -0.10
CA ILE A 95 -5.71 -5.90 -1.08
C ILE A 95 -5.74 -4.38 -1.23
N VAL A 96 -5.86 -3.90 -2.46
CA VAL A 96 -5.97 -2.48 -2.75
C VAL A 96 -7.36 -2.17 -3.25
N SER A 97 -8.08 -1.36 -2.48
CA SER A 97 -9.40 -0.89 -2.91
C SER A 97 -9.29 0.25 -3.91
N ASN A 98 -10.16 0.20 -4.92
CA ASN A 98 -10.44 1.35 -5.78
C ASN A 98 -11.25 2.42 -5.04
N PHE A 99 -11.99 2.03 -3.99
CA PHE A 99 -12.81 2.93 -3.19
C PHE A 99 -12.03 3.50 -2.00
N GLY A 100 -12.51 4.61 -1.46
CA GLY A 100 -12.00 5.23 -0.26
C GLY A 100 -13.09 6.07 0.42
N ILE A 101 -12.65 7.17 1.05
CA ILE A 101 -13.53 7.99 1.89
C ILE A 101 -14.68 8.62 1.09
N ARG A 102 -14.43 9.03 -0.16
CA ARG A 102 -15.44 9.70 -1.00
C ARG A 102 -16.60 8.75 -1.32
N GLU A 103 -16.29 7.52 -1.72
CA GLU A 103 -17.28 6.50 -2.02
C GLU A 103 -18.03 6.09 -0.74
N GLY A 104 -17.34 5.98 0.40
CA GLY A 104 -17.96 5.74 1.69
C GLY A 104 -18.94 6.86 2.10
N TYR A 105 -18.55 8.12 1.89
CA TYR A 105 -19.41 9.28 2.15
C TYR A 105 -20.64 9.29 1.23
N LEU A 106 -20.46 9.04 -0.07
CA LEU A 106 -21.55 8.96 -1.03
C LEU A 106 -22.51 7.83 -0.65
N TYR A 107 -21.99 6.66 -0.31
CA TYR A 107 -22.80 5.52 0.12
C TYR A 107 -23.62 5.88 1.36
N ASN A 108 -23.00 6.51 2.36
CA ASN A 108 -23.68 6.97 3.57
C ASN A 108 -24.82 7.97 3.28
N LYS A 109 -24.62 8.87 2.31
CA LYS A 109 -25.64 9.87 1.92
C LYS A 109 -26.78 9.30 1.10
N ILE A 110 -26.52 8.33 0.24
CA ILE A 110 -27.56 7.70 -0.61
C ILE A 110 -28.34 6.65 0.14
N LYS A 111 -27.71 5.92 1.07
CA LYS A 111 -28.38 4.80 1.74
C LYS A 111 -29.61 5.22 2.55
N GLY A 112 -29.67 6.48 2.98
CA GLY A 112 -30.70 6.97 3.88
C GLY A 112 -30.64 6.24 5.22
N GLU A 113 -30.27 6.95 6.28
CA GLU A 113 -30.93 6.64 7.55
C GLU A 113 -32.29 7.36 7.53
#